data_AF-A0ABD5UF57-F1
#
_entry.id   AF-A0ABD5UF57-F1
#
_cell.length_a   1.000
_cell.length_b   1.000
_cell.length_c   1.000
_cell.angle_alpha   90.00
_cell.angle_beta   90.00
_cell.angle_gamma   90.00
#
_symmetry.space_group_name_H-M   'P 1'
#
loop_
_entity.id
_entity.type
_entity.pdbx_description
1 polymer ?
#
loop_
_entity_poly.entity_id
_entity_poly.type
_entity_poly.pdbx_seq_one_letter_code
_entity_poly.pdbx_strand_id
1 'polypeptide(L)'
;MPSLVERAGVVEAGQTWRCDESRADPEDVPAPHDVPLWEPHPRFDVIIDEVQDDYVEATAMTGNSHPRTPDFGADVVSTVETLTSDPRWSLRGEDGDRS
;
A
#
# COMPACT_ATOMS: atom_id res chain seq x y z
N MET A 1 17.31 10.79 5.95
CA MET A 1 15.91 10.37 5.82
C MET A 1 15.10 11.64 5.72
N PRO A 2 14.26 11.82 4.68
CA PRO A 2 13.39 12.98 4.56
C PRO A 2 12.44 13.05 5.77
N SER A 3 12.07 14.26 6.16
CA SER A 3 11.07 14.46 7.22
C SER A 3 9.69 13.95 6.79
N LEU A 4 8.81 13.65 7.75
CA LEU A 4 7.44 13.18 7.46
C LEU A 4 6.67 14.18 6.59
N VAL A 5 6.86 15.48 6.81
CA VAL A 5 6.26 16.56 6.01
C VAL A 5 6.76 16.54 4.57
N GLU A 6 8.05 16.27 4.34
CA GLU A 6 8.59 16.13 2.98
C GLU A 6 8.06 14.88 2.27
N ARG A 7 7.81 13.79 3.01
CA ARG A 7 7.19 12.56 2.49
C ARG A 7 5.69 12.73 2.21
N ALA A 8 4.97 13.47 3.05
CA ALA A 8 3.58 13.81 2.83
C ALA A 8 3.42 14.64 1.55
N GLY A 9 4.40 15.48 1.21
CA GLY A 9 4.44 16.18 -0.08
C GLY A 9 4.61 15.26 -1.31
N VAL A 10 4.95 13.98 -1.14
CA VAL A 10 5.05 12.98 -2.22
C VAL A 10 3.74 12.23 -2.39
N VAL A 11 2.92 12.15 -1.33
CA VAL A 11 1.64 11.44 -1.35
C VAL A 11 0.51 12.43 -1.58
N GLU A 12 -0.31 12.19 -2.58
CA GLU A 12 -1.39 13.09 -2.97
C GLU A 12 -2.71 12.33 -3.11
N ALA A 13 -3.81 13.00 -2.75
CA ALA A 13 -5.15 12.48 -3.03
C ALA A 13 -5.33 12.20 -4.53
N GLY A 14 -5.97 11.08 -4.86
CA GLY A 14 -6.15 10.57 -6.21
C GLY A 14 -5.01 9.68 -6.71
N GLN A 15 -3.87 9.60 -6.00
CA GLN A 15 -2.81 8.66 -6.35
C GLN A 15 -3.26 7.22 -6.13
N THR A 16 -2.89 6.32 -7.03
CA THR A 16 -3.11 4.89 -6.85
C THR A 16 -1.83 4.24 -6.33
N TRP A 17 -1.93 3.53 -5.20
CA TRP A 17 -0.83 2.81 -4.59
C TRP A 17 -1.10 1.31 -4.61
N ARG A 18 -0.04 0.52 -4.76
CA ARG A 18 -0.08 -0.94 -4.87
C ARG A 18 0.54 -1.57 -3.63
N CYS A 19 -0.16 -2.55 -3.07
CA CYS A 19 0.30 -3.34 -1.94
C CYS A 19 0.76 -4.73 -2.41
N ASP A 20 2.05 -5.02 -2.28
CA ASP A 20 2.68 -6.32 -2.54
C ASP A 20 3.08 -6.99 -1.22
N GLU A 21 2.20 -7.84 -0.70
CA GLU A 21 2.43 -8.51 0.58
C GLU A 21 3.55 -9.56 0.55
N SER A 22 4.06 -9.95 -0.62
CA SER A 22 5.26 -10.79 -0.67
C SER A 22 6.50 -10.04 -0.14
N ARG A 23 6.43 -8.71 -0.06
CA ARG A 23 7.47 -7.83 0.47
C ARG A 23 7.15 -7.28 1.86
N ALA A 24 6.03 -7.68 2.45
CA ALA A 24 5.69 -7.28 3.80
C ALA A 24 6.73 -7.83 4.78
N ASP A 25 7.04 -7.04 5.82
CA ASP A 25 7.88 -7.53 6.90
C ASP A 25 7.18 -8.72 7.58
N PRO A 26 7.88 -9.83 7.88
CA PRO A 26 7.29 -10.96 8.59
C PRO A 26 6.57 -10.60 9.88
N GLU A 27 6.99 -9.52 10.57
CA GLU A 27 6.36 -9.06 11.81
C GLU A 27 5.05 -8.28 11.61
N ASP A 28 4.83 -7.70 10.41
CA ASP A 28 3.57 -7.03 10.03
C ASP A 28 2.47 -8.02 9.62
N VAL A 29 2.83 -9.30 9.48
CA VAL A 29 1.90 -10.38 9.24
C VAL A 29 1.52 -10.96 10.60
N PRO A 30 0.23 -11.09 10.95
CA PRO A 30 -0.18 -11.80 12.18
C PRO A 30 -0.13 -13.32 11.97
N ALA A 31 0.37 -14.04 12.98
CA ALA A 31 0.44 -15.51 12.98
C ALA A 31 -0.96 -16.15 12.98
N PRO A 32 -1.14 -17.38 12.46
CA PRO A 32 -0.13 -18.28 11.91
C PRO A 32 0.18 -18.06 10.41
N HIS A 33 1.46 -18.01 10.06
CA HIS A 33 1.94 -17.93 8.67
C HIS A 33 2.20 -19.32 8.08
N ASP A 34 1.42 -20.34 8.46
CA ASP A 34 1.55 -21.73 7.98
C ASP A 34 1.36 -21.89 6.46
N VAL A 35 1.03 -20.79 5.76
CA VAL A 35 0.93 -20.70 4.31
C VAL A 35 2.19 -19.98 3.82
N PRO A 36 2.98 -20.55 2.90
CA PRO A 36 4.17 -19.89 2.37
C PRO A 36 3.82 -18.46 1.95
N LEU A 37 4.57 -17.48 2.47
CA LEU A 37 4.47 -16.08 2.04
C LEU A 37 4.56 -16.07 0.50
N TRP A 38 3.47 -15.60 -0.09
CA TRP A 38 2.85 -16.09 -1.32
C TRP A 38 3.64 -15.82 -2.59
N GLU A 39 3.14 -16.33 -3.73
CA GLU A 39 3.67 -15.95 -5.06
C GLU A 39 3.79 -14.42 -5.16
N PRO A 40 4.90 -13.88 -5.71
CA PRO A 40 5.19 -12.46 -5.75
C PRO A 40 4.24 -11.73 -6.70
N HIS A 41 3.05 -11.41 -6.18
CA HIS A 41 1.99 -10.73 -6.90
C HIS A 41 1.36 -9.66 -6.03
N PRO A 42 1.06 -8.48 -6.61
CA PRO A 42 0.35 -7.45 -5.88
C PRO A 42 -1.01 -7.95 -5.41
N ARG A 43 -1.31 -7.71 -4.14
CA ARG A 43 -2.53 -8.20 -3.50
C ARG A 43 -3.71 -7.31 -3.82
N PHE A 44 -3.50 -6.01 -3.70
CA PHE A 44 -4.53 -5.02 -4.02
C PHE A 44 -3.92 -3.66 -4.33
N ASP A 45 -4.73 -2.82 -4.96
CA ASP A 45 -4.46 -1.42 -5.19
C ASP A 45 -5.44 -0.58 -4.37
N VAL A 46 -4.98 0.57 -3.91
CA VAL A 46 -5.79 1.57 -3.21
C VAL A 46 -5.68 2.91 -3.93
N ILE A 47 -6.71 3.74 -3.85
CA ILE A 47 -6.64 5.15 -4.22
C ILE A 47 -6.60 5.97 -2.94
N ILE A 48 -5.66 6.91 -2.84
CA ILE A 48 -5.60 7.84 -1.71
C ILE A 48 -6.78 8.81 -1.81
N ASP A 49 -7.61 8.86 -0.78
CA ASP A 49 -8.74 9.78 -0.69
C ASP A 49 -8.34 11.07 0.02
N GLU A 50 -7.62 10.95 1.14
CA GLU A 50 -7.19 12.08 1.96
C GLU A 50 -5.77 11.85 2.51
N VAL A 51 -5.00 12.93 2.59
CA VAL A 51 -3.66 12.95 3.20
C VAL A 51 -3.68 13.95 4.34
N GLN A 52 -3.39 13.47 5.55
CA GLN A 52 -3.25 14.27 6.75
C GLN A 52 -1.76 14.37 7.14
N ASP A 53 -1.44 15.07 8.24
CA ASP A 53 -0.04 15.37 8.61
C ASP A 53 0.84 14.11 8.75
N ASP A 54 0.30 12.98 9.24
CA ASP A 54 1.05 11.74 9.45
C ASP A 54 0.42 10.47 8.85
N TYR A 55 -0.85 10.51 8.45
CA TYR A 55 -1.57 9.35 7.91
C TYR A 55 -2.31 9.66 6.61
N VAL A 56 -2.64 8.58 5.91
CA VAL A 56 -3.38 8.56 4.66
C VAL A 56 -4.62 7.70 4.81
N GLU A 57 -5.71 8.18 4.25
CA GLU A 57 -6.94 7.43 4.09
C GLU A 57 -7.07 7.06 2.61
N ALA A 58 -7.35 5.80 2.34
CA ALA A 58 -7.38 5.26 1.00
C ALA A 58 -8.50 4.24 0.82
N THR A 59 -9.04 4.14 -0.38
CA THR A 59 -10.10 3.20 -0.73
C THR A 59 -9.52 2.05 -1.55
N ALA A 60 -9.82 0.82 -1.16
CA ALA A 60 -9.41 -0.37 -1.91
C ALA A 60 -10.17 -0.49 -3.25
N MET A 61 -9.42 -0.64 -4.35
CA MET A 61 -9.97 -0.58 -5.70
C MET A 61 -9.96 -1.90 -6.44
N THR A 62 -8.83 -2.60 -6.43
CA THR A 62 -8.72 -3.88 -7.12
C THR A 62 -7.98 -4.82 -6.21
N GLY A 63 -8.50 -6.02 -6.04
CA GLY A 63 -7.96 -7.03 -5.16
C GLY A 63 -7.86 -8.36 -5.87
N ASN A 64 -6.88 -9.18 -5.50
CA ASN A 64 -6.93 -10.60 -5.82
C ASN A 64 -7.95 -11.31 -4.92
N SER A 65 -8.27 -12.57 -5.22
CA SER A 65 -9.26 -13.37 -4.47
C SER A 65 -8.78 -13.82 -3.07
N HIS A 66 -7.75 -13.20 -2.49
CA HIS A 66 -7.21 -13.61 -1.21
C HIS A 66 -8.11 -13.16 -0.04
N PRO A 67 -8.37 -14.01 0.97
CA PRO A 67 -9.22 -13.70 2.14
C PRO A 67 -8.88 -12.46 2.99
N ARG A 68 -7.71 -11.85 2.83
CA ARG A 68 -7.34 -10.60 3.53
C ARG A 68 -6.99 -9.47 2.56
N THR A 69 -7.38 -9.66 1.31
CA THR A 69 -7.58 -8.53 0.41
C THR A 69 -8.80 -7.77 0.92
N PRO A 70 -8.69 -6.46 1.17
CA PRO A 70 -9.86 -5.67 1.53
C PRO A 70 -10.94 -5.82 0.46
N ASP A 71 -12.21 -5.79 0.88
CA ASP A 71 -13.32 -5.74 -0.06
C ASP A 71 -13.19 -4.50 -0.96
N PHE A 72 -13.71 -4.60 -2.17
CA PHE A 72 -13.83 -3.45 -3.07
C PHE A 72 -14.57 -2.31 -2.36
N GLY A 73 -13.96 -1.12 -2.33
CA GLY A 73 -14.51 0.05 -1.67
C GLY A 73 -14.26 0.12 -0.16
N ALA A 74 -13.49 -0.80 0.42
CA ALA A 74 -13.15 -0.76 1.84
C ALA A 74 -12.13 0.34 2.15
N ASP A 75 -12.30 1.00 3.30
CA ASP A 75 -11.35 1.97 3.83
C ASP A 75 -10.06 1.30 4.31
N VAL A 76 -8.94 1.87 3.92
CA VAL A 76 -7.58 1.49 4.29
C VAL A 76 -6.89 2.71 4.87
N VAL A 77 -6.50 2.63 6.14
CA VAL A 77 -5.73 3.68 6.81
C VAL A 77 -4.28 3.21 6.95
N SER A 78 -3.34 4.05 6.54
CA SER A 78 -1.90 3.79 6.66
C SER A 78 -1.17 5.07 7.06
N THR A 79 0.09 4.96 7.50
CA THR A 79 0.89 6.16 7.74
C THR A 79 1.59 6.61 6.46
N VAL A 80 1.86 7.91 6.33
CA VAL A 80 2.68 8.45 5.23
C VAL A 80 4.07 7.80 5.24
N GLU A 81 4.62 7.50 6.43
CA GLU A 81 5.90 6.83 6.56
C GLU A 81 5.87 5.41 6.00
N THR A 82 4.88 4.62 6.41
CA THR A 82 4.67 3.26 5.92
C THR A 82 4.51 3.28 4.41
N LEU A 83 3.63 4.13 3.88
CA LEU A 83 3.37 4.18 2.44
C LEU A 83 4.63 4.51 1.61
N THR A 84 5.50 5.40 2.12
CA THR A 84 6.67 5.90 1.36
C THR A 84 7.98 5.16 1.64
N SER A 85 8.07 4.39 2.72
CA SER A 85 9.32 3.72 3.13
C SER A 85 9.25 2.20 3.05
N ASP A 86 8.04 1.64 3.04
CA ASP A 86 7.83 0.20 3.06
C ASP A 86 7.91 -0.37 1.63
N PRO A 87 8.78 -1.37 1.36
CA PRO A 87 8.88 -2.01 0.05
C PRO A 87 7.60 -2.74 -0.38
N ARG A 88 6.66 -2.97 0.55
CA ARG A 88 5.29 -3.46 0.30
C ARG A 88 4.46 -2.48 -0.50
N TRP A 89 4.71 -1.17 -0.38
CA TRP A 89 3.94 -0.14 -1.04
C TRP A 89 4.70 0.47 -2.21
N SER A 90 4.02 0.65 -3.35
CA SER A 90 4.58 1.38 -4.49
C SER A 90 3.52 2.20 -5.23
N LEU A 91 3.92 3.37 -5.74
CA LEU A 91 3.05 4.22 -6.53
C LEU A 91 2.77 3.58 -7.91
N ARG A 92 1.49 3.34 -8.22
CA ARG A 92 1.06 2.78 -9.50
C ARG A 92 1.10 3.88 -10.57
N GLY A 93 2.25 4.04 -11.21
CA GLY A 93 2.48 5.03 -12.27
C GLY A 93 3.95 5.25 -12.61
N GLU A 94 4.87 4.97 -11.68
CA GLU A 94 6.31 5.02 -11.97
C GLU A 94 6.82 3.82 -12.79
N ASP A 95 6.09 2.70 -12.78
CA ASP A 95 6.37 1.52 -13.61
C ASP A 95 5.87 1.66 -15.07
N GLY A 96 5.41 2.86 -15.48
CA GLY A 96 4.54 3.04 -16.65
C GLY A 96 4.89 4.13 -17.64
N ASP A 97 6.14 4.60 -17.75
CA ASP A 97 6.61 5.33 -18.95
C ASP A 97 8.12 5.10 -19.17
N ARG A 98 8.45 3.92 -19.69
CA ARG A 98 9.62 3.72 -20.54
C ARG A 98 9.14 2.98 -21.78
N SER A 99 8.58 3.72 -22.73
CA SER A 99 8.42 3.27 -24.12
C SER A 99 9.18 4.22 -25.04
#